data_AF-A0A2D6W4T0-F1
#
_entry.id   AF-A0A2D6W4T0-F1
#
_cell.length_a   1.000
_cell.length_b   1.000
_cell.length_c   1.000
_cell.angle_alpha   90.00
_cell.angle_beta   90.00
_cell.angle_gamma   90.00
#
_symmetry.space_group_name_H-M   'P 1'
#
loop_
_entity.id
_entity.type
_entity.pdbx_description
1 polymer ?
#
loop_
_entity_poly.entity_id
_entity_poly.type
_entity_poly.pdbx_seq_one_letter_code
_entity_poly.pdbx_strand_id
1 'polypeptide(L)' 'SPEDSIHHVMSYFIKYKISGGPIVDKTGRLVGIISEADCMREISDHS' A
#
# COMPACT_ATOMS: atom_id res chain seq x y z
N SER A 1 -3.58 -6.49 1.99
CA SER A 1 -3.81 -7.40 0.86
C SER A 1 -4.18 -6.57 -0.38
N PRO A 2 -4.27 -7.15 -1.59
CA PRO A 2 -4.60 -6.41 -2.81
C PRO A 2 -5.93 -5.64 -2.77
N GLU A 3 -6.82 -6.02 -1.87
CA GLU A 3 -8.16 -5.46 -1.71
C GLU A 3 -8.21 -4.30 -0.70
N ASP A 4 -7.11 -4.05 0.02
CA ASP A 4 -7.03 -2.92 0.95
C ASP A 4 -7.02 -1.59 0.20
N SER A 5 -7.72 -0.59 0.73
CA SER A 5 -7.72 0.74 0.13
C SER A 5 -6.37 1.45 0.36
N ILE A 6 -6.00 2.33 -0.57
CA ILE A 6 -4.77 3.13 -0.47
C ILE A 6 -4.74 3.96 0.83
N HIS A 7 -5.88 4.53 1.24
CA HIS A 7 -5.98 5.26 2.51
C HIS A 7 -5.69 4.38 3.72
N HIS A 8 -6.17 3.13 3.71
CA HIS A 8 -5.89 2.18 4.78
C HIS A 8 -4.39 1.88 4.84
N VAL A 9 -3.77 1.53 3.71
CA VAL A 9 -2.33 1.24 3.62
C VAL A 9 -1.48 2.42 4.09
N MET A 10 -1.80 3.64 3.66
CA MET A 10 -1.09 4.86 4.09
C MET A 10 -1.20 5.11 5.59
N SER A 11 -2.36 4.83 6.21
CA SER A 11 -2.50 4.96 7.66
C SER A 11 -1.57 4.03 8.42
N TYR A 12 -1.30 2.82 7.90
CA TYR A 12 -0.32 1.89 8.47
C TYR A 12 1.11 2.41 8.28
N PHE A 13 1.46 2.90 7.09
CA PHE A 13 2.78 3.44 6.81
C PHE A 13 3.18 4.54 7.79
N ILE A 14 2.27 5.50 8.00
CA ILE A 14 2.46 6.58 8.97
C ILE A 14 2.54 6.04 10.40
N LYS A 15 1.60 5.18 10.80
CA LYS A 15 1.51 4.66 12.17
C LYS A 15 2.75 3.88 12.58
N TYR A 16 3.27 3.06 11.67
CA TYR A 16 4.41 2.17 11.93
C TYR A 16 5.75 2.73 11.45
N LYS A 17 5.75 3.94 10.85
CA LYS A 17 6.94 4.59 10.27
C LYS A 17 7.66 3.69 9.26
N ILE A 18 6.88 3.02 8.41
CA ILE A 18 7.37 2.17 7.33
C ILE A 18 7.07 2.84 6.00
N SER A 19 8.02 2.81 5.06
CA SER A 19 7.92 3.50 3.77
C SER A 19 7.29 2.65 2.66
N GLY A 20 7.03 1.37 2.94
CA GLY A 20 6.50 0.42 1.98
C GLY A 20 6.33 -0.97 2.58
N GLY A 21 5.69 -1.86 1.83
CA GLY A 21 5.45 -3.24 2.26
C GLY A 21 5.05 -4.18 1.13
N PRO A 22 5.15 -5.50 1.37
CA PRO A 22 4.68 -6.51 0.44
C PRO A 22 3.15 -6.57 0.42
N ILE A 23 2.59 -6.73 -0.77
CA ILE A 23 1.19 -7.08 -0.95
C ILE A 23 1.12 -8.60 -1.11
N VAL A 24 0.36 -9.26 -0.25
CA VAL A 24 0.16 -10.72 -0.29
C VAL A 24 -1.30 -11.09 -0.51
N ASP A 25 -1.53 -12.18 -1.24
CA ASP A 25 -2.87 -12.75 -1.41
C ASP A 25 -3.36 -13.49 -0.15
N LYS A 26 -4.57 -14.04 -0.20
CA LYS A 26 -5.19 -14.78 0.92
C LYS A 26 -4.41 -16.04 1.34
N THR A 27 -3.56 -16.57 0.47
CA THR A 27 -2.69 -17.72 0.74
C THR A 27 -1.31 -17.30 1.24
N GLY A 28 -1.07 -16.00 1.39
CA GLY A 28 0.21 -15.43 1.81
C GLY A 28 1.24 -15.33 0.69
N ARG A 29 0.85 -15.56 -0.58
CA ARG A 29 1.76 -15.42 -1.72
C ARG A 29 1.97 -13.96 -2.05
N LEU A 30 3.23 -13.58 -2.28
CA LEU A 30 3.60 -12.24 -2.73
C LEU A 30 2.97 -11.96 -4.11
N VAL A 31 2.22 -10.87 -4.18
CA VAL A 31 1.56 -10.38 -5.40
C VAL A 31 2.25 -9.13 -5.94
N GLY A 32 2.85 -8.33 -5.06
CA GLY A 32 3.55 -7.11 -5.43
C GLY A 32 4.16 -6.38 -4.24
N ILE A 33 4.71 -5.20 -4.48
CA ILE A 33 5.27 -4.30 -3.47
C ILE A 33 4.61 -2.94 -3.66
N ILE A 34 4.33 -2.26 -2.55
CA ILE A 34 3.77 -0.91 -2.54
C ILE A 34 4.59 -0.01 -1.64
N SER A 35 4.81 1.23 -2.08
CA SER A 35 5.50 2.28 -1.32
C SER A 35 4.60 3.50 -1.10
N GLU A 36 4.98 4.36 -0.15
CA GLU A 36 4.33 5.67 0.04
C GLU A 36 4.29 6.50 -1.26
N ALA A 37 5.34 6.41 -2.08
CA ALA A 37 5.42 7.11 -3.36
C ALA A 37 4.38 6.61 -4.38
N ASP A 38 4.09 5.31 -4.38
CA ASP A 38 3.07 4.72 -5.25
C ASP A 38 1.67 5.18 -4.80
N CYS A 39 1.41 5.17 -3.49
CA CYS A 39 0.16 5.70 -2.94
C CYS A 39 -0.07 7.17 -3.32
N MET A 40 0.98 8.00 -3.21
CA MET A 40 0.88 9.42 -3.56
C MET A 40 0.63 9.65 -5.05
N ARG A 41 1.29 8.88 -5.91
CA ARG A 41 1.08 8.95 -7.37
C ARG A 41 -0.36 8.62 -7.74
N GLU A 42 -0.90 7.53 -7.22
CA GLU A 42 -2.28 7.12 -7.48
C GLU A 42 -3.30 8.18 -7.03
N ILE A 43 -3.08 8.81 -5.87
CA ILE A 43 -3.96 9.89 -5.38
C ILE A 43 -3.89 11.09 -6.33
N SER A 44 -2.69 11.49 -6.76
CA SER A 44 -2.50 12.63 -7.66
C SER A 44 -3.07 12.39 -9.06
N ASP A 45 -2.92 11.19 -9.60
CA ASP A 45 -3.39 10.84 -10.95
C ASP A 45 -4.92 10.74 -11.04
N HIS A 46 -5.60 10.59 -9.89
CA HIS A 46 -7.06 10.50 -9.79
C HIS A 46 -7.69 11.74 -9.11
N SER A 47 -6.95 12.85 -9.04
CA SER A 47 -7.38 14.16 -8.53
C SER A 47 -8.05 15.03 -9.59
#